data_AF-A0A968TLU4-F1
#
_entry.id   AF-A0A968TLU4-F1
#
_cell.length_a   1.000
_cell.length_b   1.000
_cell.length_c   1.000
_cell.angle_alpha   90.00
_cell.angle_beta   90.00
_cell.angle_gamma   90.00
#
_symmetry.space_group_name_H-M   'P 1'
#
loop_
_entity.id
_entity.type
_entity.pdbx_description
1 polymer ?
#
loop_
_entity_poly.entity_id
_entity_poly.type
_entity_poly.pdbx_seq_one_letter_code
_entity_poly.pdbx_strand_id
1 'polypeptide(L)'
;MTLSLLTSASSAKFLHEIRMIATDMDGALTKFRKFTPNLLQAFEEFRKAEISIGIGPDDRQAGCRRIVNYLPIDGAIAENGGL
;
A
#
# COMPACT_ATOMS: atom_id res chain seq x y z
N MET A 1 14.08 15.92 12.39
CA MET A 1 12.71 15.37 12.29
C MET A 1 12.17 15.24 13.70
N THR A 2 11.07 15.93 14.02
CA THR A 2 10.46 15.92 15.35
C THR A 2 9.31 14.90 15.34
N LEU A 3 9.35 13.89 16.20
CA LEU A 3 8.27 12.93 16.35
C LEU A 3 7.17 13.55 17.21
N SER A 4 5.99 13.81 16.65
CA SER A 4 4.83 14.33 17.39
C SER A 4 3.96 13.18 17.91
N LEU A 5 3.53 13.25 19.16
CA LEU A 5 2.55 12.32 19.73
C LEU A 5 1.16 12.52 19.09
N LEU A 6 0.58 11.42 18.62
CA LEU A 6 -0.75 11.36 18.05
C LEU A 6 -1.82 11.40 19.16
N THR A 7 -2.25 12.61 19.56
CA THR A 7 -3.44 12.82 20.42
C THR A 7 -4.72 12.79 19.58
N SER A 8 -5.83 12.25 20.11
CA SER A 8 -7.03 11.86 19.34
C SER A 8 -7.53 12.87 18.29
N ALA A 9 -7.62 14.16 18.61
CA ALA A 9 -8.03 15.19 17.65
C ALA A 9 -6.95 15.51 16.59
N SER A 10 -5.68 15.53 16.98
CA SER A 10 -4.55 15.70 16.07
C SER A 10 -4.34 14.48 15.19
N SER A 11 -4.67 13.28 15.70
CA SER A 11 -4.57 12.01 14.99
C SER A 11 -5.57 11.89 13.87
N ALA A 12 -6.83 12.28 14.11
CA ALA A 12 -7.85 12.24 13.07
C ALA A 12 -7.49 13.15 11.89
N LYS A 13 -7.01 14.37 12.20
CA LYS A 13 -6.55 15.32 11.17
C LYS A 13 -5.33 14.79 10.42
N PHE A 14 -4.33 14.26 11.14
CA PHE A 14 -3.13 13.68 10.55
C PHE A 14 -3.44 12.49 9.63
N LEU A 15 -4.29 11.57 10.08
CA LEU A 15 -4.71 10.43 9.26
C LEU A 15 -5.51 10.86 8.03
N HIS A 16 -6.33 11.90 8.15
CA HIS A 16 -7.06 12.48 7.02
C HIS A 16 -6.13 13.18 6.01
N GLU A 17 -4.90 13.53 6.38
CA GLU A 17 -3.89 14.12 5.46
C GLU A 17 -3.06 13.05 4.75
N ILE A 18 -3.14 11.78 5.16
CA ILE A 18 -2.46 10.69 4.47
C ILE A 18 -3.07 10.52 3.08
N ARG A 19 -2.21 10.60 2.08
CA ARG A 19 -2.56 10.41 0.66
C ARG A 19 -1.77 9.29 0.01
N MET A 20 -0.95 8.57 0.76
CA MET A 20 -0.12 7.50 0.24
C MET A 20 0.07 6.38 1.27
N ILE A 21 -0.06 5.14 0.81
CA ILE A 21 0.22 3.93 1.56
C ILE A 21 1.34 3.18 0.82
N ALA A 22 2.44 2.89 1.52
CA ALA A 22 3.48 2.00 1.04
C ALA A 22 3.50 0.75 1.93
N THR A 23 3.32 -0.44 1.35
CA THR A 23 3.20 -1.69 2.12
C THR A 23 3.95 -2.84 1.45
N ASP A 24 4.54 -3.72 2.25
CA ASP A 24 5.06 -5.00 1.76
C ASP A 24 3.90 -5.89 1.26
N MET A 25 4.21 -6.89 0.43
CA MET A 25 3.26 -7.83 -0.15
C MET A 25 3.14 -9.12 0.67
N ASP A 26 4.23 -9.87 0.84
CA ASP A 26 4.19 -11.22 1.41
C ASP A 26 4.13 -11.16 2.95
N GLY A 27 3.10 -11.74 3.55
CA GLY A 27 2.88 -11.67 5.00
C GLY A 27 2.22 -10.38 5.50
N ALA A 28 2.14 -9.33 4.67
CA ALA A 28 1.38 -8.11 4.95
C ALA A 28 0.04 -8.06 4.19
N LEU A 29 0.07 -8.22 2.86
CA LEU A 29 -1.14 -8.18 2.02
C LEU A 29 -1.69 -9.57 1.69
N THR A 30 -0.85 -10.60 1.73
CA THR A 30 -1.26 -11.95 1.39
C THR A 30 -1.61 -12.77 2.63
N LYS A 31 -2.70 -13.53 2.55
CA LYS A 31 -2.99 -14.63 3.48
C LYS A 31 -2.72 -15.94 2.75
N PHE A 32 -1.80 -16.75 3.26
CA PHE A 32 -1.34 -17.97 2.58
C PHE A 32 -0.91 -17.71 1.13
N ARG A 33 -0.20 -16.60 0.89
CA ARG A 33 0.28 -16.16 -0.44
C ARG A 33 -0.83 -15.86 -1.46
N LYS A 34 -2.05 -15.58 -0.99
CA LYS A 34 -3.18 -15.17 -1.82
C LYS A 34 -3.74 -13.83 -1.38
N PHE A 35 -4.20 -13.04 -2.33
CA PHE A 35 -5.02 -11.88 -2.05
C PHE A 35 -6.43 -12.32 -1.65
N THR A 36 -7.04 -11.55 -0.75
CA THR A 36 -8.42 -11.76 -0.33
C THR A 36 -9.34 -10.78 -1.06
N PRO A 37 -10.63 -11.13 -1.27
CA PRO A 37 -11.59 -10.20 -1.86
C PRO A 37 -11.67 -8.86 -1.12
N ASN A 38 -11.61 -8.90 0.21
CA ASN A 38 -11.64 -7.69 1.06
C ASN A 38 -10.46 -6.76 0.78
N LEU A 39 -9.29 -7.31 0.47
CA LEU A 39 -8.13 -6.49 0.11
C LEU A 39 -8.37 -5.76 -1.22
N LEU A 40 -8.92 -6.47 -2.22
CA LEU A 40 -9.23 -5.87 -3.52
C LEU A 40 -10.27 -4.75 -3.38
N GLN A 41 -11.29 -4.97 -2.55
CA GLN A 41 -12.29 -3.97 -2.24
C GLN A 41 -11.68 -2.75 -1.52
N ALA A 42 -10.76 -2.96 -0.58
CA ALA A 42 -10.07 -1.86 0.09
C ALA A 42 -9.25 -1.01 -0.89
N PHE A 43 -8.57 -1.61 -1.88
CA PHE A 43 -7.85 -0.84 -2.89
C PHE A 43 -8.78 0.03 -3.75
N GLU A 44 -9.97 -0.48 -4.10
CA GLU A 44 -10.97 0.33 -4.81
C GLU A 44 -11.48 1.51 -3.97
N GLU A 45 -11.66 1.30 -2.66
CA GLU A 45 -12.07 2.37 -1.74
C GLU A 45 -10.99 3.44 -1.59
N PHE A 46 -9.73 3.04 -1.46
CA PHE A 46 -8.60 3.97 -1.40
C PHE A 46 -8.43 4.77 -2.69
N ARG A 47 -8.60 4.12 -3.85
CA ARG A 47 -8.57 4.82 -5.14
C ARG A 47 -9.67 5.88 -5.25
N LYS A 48 -10.90 5.57 -4.79
CA LYS A 48 -12.01 6.55 -4.75
C LYS A 48 -11.74 7.71 -3.79
N ALA A 49 -10.99 7.46 -2.73
CA ALA A 49 -10.57 8.46 -1.75
C ALA A 49 -9.30 9.23 -2.17
N GLU A 50 -8.79 9.02 -3.39
CA GLU A 50 -7.55 9.64 -3.90
C GLU A 50 -6.34 9.34 -3.02
N ILE A 51 -6.31 8.15 -2.41
CA ILE A 51 -5.17 7.64 -1.65
C ILE A 51 -4.35 6.75 -2.57
N SER A 52 -3.11 7.16 -2.81
CA SER A 52 -2.15 6.41 -3.61
C SER A 52 -1.64 5.17 -2.89
N ILE A 53 -1.46 4.07 -3.62
CA ILE A 53 -0.97 2.80 -3.07
C ILE A 53 0.27 2.36 -3.82
N GLY A 54 1.38 2.24 -3.09
CA GLY A 54 2.58 1.54 -3.51
C GLY A 54 2.69 0.21 -2.77
N ILE A 55 2.91 -0.88 -3.50
CA ILE A 55 3.25 -2.17 -2.90
C ILE A 55 4.75 -2.36 -3.05
N GLY A 56 5.44 -2.91 -2.05
CA GLY A 56 6.80 -3.42 -2.19
C GLY A 56 6.74 -4.93 -2.38
N PRO A 57 6.70 -5.47 -3.61
CA PRO A 57 6.71 -6.90 -3.81
C PRO A 57 8.15 -7.37 -3.71
N ASP A 58 8.42 -8.27 -2.77
CA ASP A 58 9.71 -8.88 -2.56
C ASP A 58 10.33 -9.43 -3.85
N ASP A 59 11.68 -9.32 -3.93
CA ASP A 59 12.73 -9.96 -4.75
C ASP A 59 12.47 -10.53 -6.16
N ARG A 60 11.26 -10.44 -6.72
CA ARG A 60 10.86 -11.01 -8.00
C ARG A 60 10.50 -9.91 -8.97
N GLN A 61 11.51 -9.39 -9.66
CA GLN A 61 11.38 -8.33 -10.66
C GLN A 61 10.26 -8.58 -11.70
N ALA A 62 10.02 -9.83 -12.12
CA ALA A 62 8.96 -10.17 -13.07
C ALA A 62 7.54 -10.21 -12.46
N GLY A 63 7.43 -10.49 -11.16
CA GLY A 63 6.15 -10.54 -10.43
C GLY A 63 5.60 -9.15 -10.13
N CYS A 64 6.50 -8.21 -9.78
CA CYS A 64 6.17 -6.81 -9.47
C CYS A 64 5.42 -6.13 -10.61
N ARG A 65 5.97 -6.18 -11.83
CA ARG A 65 5.37 -5.58 -13.04
C ARG A 65 4.03 -6.19 -13.43
N ARG A 66 3.78 -7.47 -13.13
CA ARG A 66 2.48 -8.09 -13.41
C ARG A 66 1.42 -7.56 -12.44
N ILE A 67 1.75 -7.39 -11.17
CA ILE A 67 0.76 -7.01 -10.14
C ILE A 67 0.17 -5.61 -10.37
N VAL A 68 0.99 -4.66 -10.80
CA VAL A 68 0.54 -3.28 -11.12
C VAL A 68 -0.47 -3.23 -12.27
N ASN A 69 -0.47 -4.24 -13.16
CA ASN A 69 -1.44 -4.32 -14.26
C ASN A 69 -2.79 -4.91 -13.86
N TYR A 70 -2.88 -5.57 -12.70
CA TYR A 70 -4.09 -6.29 -12.26
C TYR A 70 -4.71 -5.72 -10.98
N LEU A 71 -3.95 -4.93 -10.22
CA LEU A 71 -4.42 -4.30 -8.99
C LEU A 71 -4.60 -2.79 -9.20
N PRO A 72 -5.62 -2.17 -8.59
CA PRO A 72 -5.82 -0.72 -8.63
C PRO A 72 -4.85 -0.03 -7.66
N ILE A 73 -3.55 -0.08 -7.99
CA ILE A 73 -2.43 0.53 -7.27
C ILE A 73 -1.60 1.39 -8.23
N ASP A 74 -0.84 2.35 -7.71
CA ASP A 74 -0.06 3.28 -8.54
C ASP A 74 1.30 2.73 -8.96
N GLY A 75 1.85 1.81 -8.17
CA GLY A 75 3.21 1.35 -8.37
C GLY A 75 3.59 0.15 -7.54
N ALA A 76 4.69 -0.47 -7.97
CA ALA A 76 5.41 -1.48 -7.20
C ALA A 76 6.84 -1.01 -6.95
N ILE A 77 7.33 -1.14 -5.72
CA ILE A 77 8.71 -0.88 -5.31
C ILE A 77 9.42 -2.24 -5.28
N ALA A 78 10.32 -2.48 -6.22
CA ALA A 78 11.06 -3.73 -6.30
C ALA A 78 12.44 -3.63 -5.64
N GLU A 79 13.00 -4.78 -5.29
CA GLU A 79 14.40 -4.89 -4.79
C GLU A 79 14.72 -3.96 -3.60
N ASN A 80 13.79 -3.82 -2.65
CA ASN A 80 13.93 -2.92 -1.50
C ASN A 80 14.18 -1.44 -1.89
N GLY A 81 13.63 -1.00 -3.03
CA GLY A 81 13.80 0.37 -3.53
C GLY A 81 14.93 0.54 -4.54
N GLY A 82 15.52 -0.56 -5.02
CA GLY A 82 16.42 -0.53 -6.17
C GLY A 82 15.72 -0.22 -7.49
N LEU A 83 14.40 -0.47 -7.58
CA LEU A 83 13.56 -0.32 -8.77
C LEU A 83 12.13 0.11 -8.46
#